data_AF-A0A024G5G6-F1
#
_entry.id   AF-A0A024G5G6-F1
#
_cell.length_a   1.000
_cell.length_b   1.000
_cell.length_c   1.000
_cell.angle_alpha   90.00
_cell.angle_beta   90.00
_cell.angle_gamma   90.00
#
_symmetry.space_group_name_H-M   'P 1'
#
loop_
_entity.id
_entity.type
_entity.pdbx_description
1 polymer ?
#
loop_
_entity_poly.entity_id
_entity_poly.type
_entity_poly.pdbx_seq_one_letter_code
_entity_poly.pdbx_strand_id
1 'polypeptide(L)'
;MASDARRELVKFVVTQLIDNNFDRLAIKINRYQAKFITSQESSLEARGSWRTRKYAIRLQHTLALACSLLKQQQEDLDHCISLLDNDIKTKKFTTEKCKLRVIDHSAKYRDNSGTIFACGSLVTAKIARSHELWILARVTNFYPVNQVYEVEDVDSIEDDNGRLILTETPKSSHAEARRHHFVQKVFVVPLVAETLKGGEWIMYKLNERVMAMYPSTTSFYRATVQIPNPKVSKCLLD
;
A
#
# COMPACT_ATOMS: atom_id res chain seq x y z
N MET A 1 8.81 -24.86 11.35
CA MET A 1 9.68 -23.86 12.03
C MET A 1 10.06 -22.80 11.00
N ALA A 2 9.79 -21.52 11.25
CA ALA A 2 10.22 -20.46 10.33
C ALA A 2 11.75 -20.45 10.28
N SER A 3 12.36 -20.44 9.09
CA SER A 3 13.82 -20.41 9.00
C SER A 3 14.35 -19.12 9.64
N ASP A 4 15.48 -19.20 10.35
CA ASP A 4 16.08 -18.02 11.00
C ASP A 4 16.36 -16.90 9.98
N ALA A 5 16.67 -17.26 8.73
CA ALA A 5 16.79 -16.33 7.61
C ALA A 5 15.52 -15.50 7.37
N ARG A 6 14.34 -16.12 7.50
CA ARG A 6 13.05 -15.42 7.32
C ARG A 6 12.82 -14.38 8.41
N ARG A 7 13.20 -14.68 9.65
CA ARG A 7 13.03 -13.75 10.79
C ARG A 7 13.97 -12.55 10.66
N GLU A 8 15.24 -12.81 10.35
CA GLU A 8 16.23 -11.73 10.17
C GLU A 8 15.93 -10.87 8.94
N LEU A 9 15.44 -11.45 7.84
CA LEU A 9 15.03 -10.69 6.67
C LEU A 9 13.84 -9.74 6.97
N VAL A 10 12.84 -10.22 7.71
CA VAL A 10 11.70 -9.36 8.11
C VAL A 10 12.19 -8.22 9.00
N LYS A 11 13.08 -8.50 9.95
CA LYS A 11 13.69 -7.49 10.82
C LYS A 11 14.47 -6.46 10.00
N PHE A 12 15.27 -6.89 9.03
CA PHE A 12 16.00 -6.01 8.11
C PHE A 12 15.03 -5.12 7.30
N VAL A 13 13.99 -5.70 6.71
CA VAL A 13 12.99 -4.94 5.93
C VAL A 13 12.31 -3.88 6.79
N VAL A 14 11.86 -4.23 8.00
CA VAL A 14 11.22 -3.28 8.90
C VAL A 14 12.18 -2.16 9.31
N THR A 15 13.38 -2.51 9.76
CA THR A 15 14.34 -1.52 10.29
C THR A 15 14.97 -0.63 9.22
N GLN A 16 15.18 -1.15 8.01
CA GLN A 16 15.90 -0.43 6.97
C GLN A 16 15.00 0.19 5.89
N LEU A 17 13.81 -0.36 5.62
CA LEU A 17 12.91 0.16 4.59
C LEU A 17 11.68 0.87 5.16
N ILE A 18 11.20 0.47 6.34
CA ILE A 18 9.99 1.08 6.94
C ILE A 18 10.39 2.15 7.95
N ASP A 19 11.28 1.83 8.88
CA ASP A 19 11.75 2.74 9.93
C ASP A 19 13.14 3.32 9.61
N ASN A 20 13.33 3.78 8.37
CA ASN A 20 14.64 4.19 7.88
C ASN A 20 15.19 5.40 8.66
N ASN A 21 16.08 5.14 9.61
CA ASN A 21 16.75 6.17 10.41
C ASN A 21 17.62 7.11 9.56
N PHE A 22 17.97 6.70 8.33
CA PHE A 22 18.74 7.51 7.40
C PHE A 22 18.00 8.76 6.94
N ASP A 23 16.66 8.73 6.82
CA ASP A 23 15.88 9.88 6.37
C ASP A 23 16.03 11.08 7.31
N ARG A 24 16.04 10.81 8.62
CA ARG A 24 16.26 11.83 9.65
C ARG A 24 17.68 12.41 9.59
N LEU A 25 18.66 11.60 9.22
CA LEU A 25 20.04 12.07 9.04
C LEU A 25 20.20 12.87 7.75
N ALA A 26 19.59 12.43 6.65
CA ALA A 26 19.59 13.14 5.37
C ALA A 26 19.00 14.56 5.53
N ILE A 27 17.88 14.70 6.23
CA ILE A 27 17.30 16.02 6.55
C ILE A 27 18.28 16.89 7.35
N LYS A 28 18.97 16.32 8.35
CA LYS A 28 19.97 17.05 9.16
C LYS A 28 21.19 17.45 8.34
N ILE A 29 21.69 16.57 7.47
CA ILE A 29 22.82 16.83 6.56
C ILE A 29 22.47 18.00 5.64
N ASN A 30 21.34 17.92 4.93
CA ASN A 30 20.89 18.99 4.04
C ASN A 30 20.72 20.32 4.78
N ARG A 31 20.16 20.28 6.00
CA ARG A 31 19.99 21.47 6.84
C ARG A 31 21.32 22.08 7.29
N TYR A 32 22.30 21.27 7.70
CA TYR A 32 23.60 21.78 8.13
C TYR A 32 24.47 22.21 6.95
N GLN A 33 24.37 21.54 5.81
CA GLN A 33 25.03 21.94 4.57
C GLN A 33 24.51 23.30 4.09
N ALA A 34 23.20 23.49 4.00
CA ALA A 34 22.62 24.78 3.61
C ALA A 34 23.09 25.90 4.56
N LYS A 35 23.05 25.67 5.88
CA LYS A 35 23.52 26.64 6.88
C LYS A 35 25.02 26.90 6.82
N PHE A 36 25.82 25.90 6.46
CA PHE A 36 27.25 26.03 6.28
C PHE A 36 27.55 26.93 5.08
N ILE A 37 26.89 26.69 3.93
CA ILE A 37 27.05 27.49 2.70
C ILE A 37 26.64 28.96 2.94
N THR A 38 25.45 29.21 3.49
CA THR A 38 24.99 30.57 3.80
C THR A 38 25.90 31.29 4.82
N SER A 39 26.47 30.56 5.79
CA SER A 39 27.40 31.11 6.77
C SER A 39 28.79 31.40 6.17
N GLN A 40 29.16 30.70 5.10
CA GLN A 40 30.39 30.93 4.36
C GLN A 40 30.28 32.16 3.45
N GLU A 41 29.14 32.34 2.79
CA GLU A 41 28.88 33.51 1.92
C GLU A 41 28.78 34.84 2.69
N SER A 42 28.37 34.78 3.96
CA SER A 42 28.29 35.94 4.87
C SER A 42 29.60 36.27 5.60
N SER A 43 30.70 35.58 5.27
CA SER A 43 32.00 35.65 5.96
C SER A 43 32.87 36.85 5.53
N LEU A 44 32.37 38.08 5.73
CA LEU A 44 33.20 39.30 5.74
C LEU A 44 33.49 39.80 7.18
N GLU A 45 32.84 39.24 8.20
CA GLU A 45 33.05 39.60 9.61
C GLU A 45 33.57 38.43 10.46
N ALA A 46 34.40 38.74 11.47
CA ALA A 46 34.97 37.76 12.42
C ALA A 46 33.91 36.86 13.12
N ARG A 47 32.65 37.31 13.20
CA ARG A 47 31.52 36.56 13.76
C ARG A 47 30.98 35.45 12.84
N GLY A 48 31.18 35.57 11.52
CA GLY A 48 30.83 34.55 10.53
C GLY A 48 31.67 33.29 10.67
N SER A 49 32.96 33.43 10.97
CA SER A 49 33.93 32.34 11.12
C SER A 49 33.53 31.33 12.21
N TRP A 50 33.03 31.78 13.37
CA TRP A 50 32.61 30.88 14.45
C TRP A 50 31.37 30.06 14.10
N ARG A 51 30.39 30.66 13.40
CA ARG A 51 29.16 29.97 12.97
C ARG A 51 29.47 28.94 11.88
N THR A 52 30.34 29.29 10.93
CA THR A 52 30.80 28.39 9.87
C THR A 52 31.52 27.18 10.46
N ARG A 53 32.43 27.39 11.42
CA ARG A 53 33.11 26.31 12.14
C ARG A 53 32.14 25.41 12.92
N LYS A 54 31.13 25.99 13.59
CA LYS A 54 30.11 25.22 14.31
C LYS A 54 29.29 24.32 13.38
N TYR A 55 28.89 24.82 12.21
CA TYR A 55 28.14 24.01 11.25
C TYR A 55 29.03 22.96 10.57
N ALA A 56 30.30 23.26 10.30
CA ALA A 56 31.26 22.28 9.79
C ALA A 56 31.41 21.08 10.72
N ILE A 57 31.61 21.32 12.03
CA ILE A 57 31.74 20.24 13.03
C ILE A 57 30.47 19.39 13.10
N ARG A 58 29.29 20.03 13.10
CA ARG A 58 28.00 19.31 13.14
C ARG A 58 27.74 18.52 11.87
N LEU A 59 28.10 19.06 10.71
CA LEU A 59 28.00 18.37 9.43
C LEU A 59 28.94 17.16 9.41
N GLN A 60 30.21 17.34 9.80
CA GLN A 60 31.20 16.26 9.91
C GLN A 60 30.71 15.12 10.81
N HIS A 61 30.21 15.46 12.01
CA HIS A 61 29.67 14.46 12.94
C HIS A 61 28.45 13.73 12.36
N THR A 62 27.53 14.46 11.73
CA THR A 62 26.32 13.86 11.14
C THR A 62 26.66 12.95 9.95
N LEU A 63 27.64 13.35 9.13
CA LEU A 63 28.16 12.53 8.04
C LEU A 63 28.87 11.26 8.57
N ALA A 64 29.65 11.37 9.64
CA ALA A 64 30.28 10.21 10.26
C ALA A 64 29.24 9.19 10.76
N LEU A 65 28.15 9.65 11.39
CA LEU A 65 27.03 8.81 11.80
C LEU A 65 26.30 8.16 10.61
N ALA A 66 26.12 8.90 9.52
CA ALA A 66 25.54 8.35 8.29
C ALA A 66 26.42 7.24 7.70
N CYS A 67 27.74 7.45 7.66
CA CYS A 67 28.68 6.42 7.18
C CYS A 67 28.67 5.17 8.08
N SER A 68 28.61 5.31 9.41
CA SER A 68 28.55 4.15 10.30
C SER A 68 27.25 3.35 10.11
N LEU A 69 26.12 4.04 9.90
CA LEU A 69 24.85 3.37 9.65
C LEU A 69 24.80 2.67 8.30
N LEU A 70 25.34 3.29 7.23
CA LEU A 70 25.44 2.64 5.92
C LEU A 70 26.30 1.38 6.00
N LYS A 71 27.40 1.42 6.77
CA LYS A 71 28.25 0.25 6.99
C LYS A 71 27.50 -0.85 7.74
N GLN A 72 26.76 -0.50 8.80
CA GLN A 72 25.93 -1.46 9.52
C GLN A 72 24.83 -2.06 8.63
N GLN A 73 24.18 -1.25 7.81
CA GLN A 73 23.18 -1.70 6.83
C GLN A 73 23.76 -2.70 5.83
N GLN A 74 24.99 -2.45 5.37
CA GLN A 74 25.71 -3.36 4.49
C GLN A 74 26.01 -4.70 5.19
N GLU A 75 26.53 -4.66 6.41
CA GLU A 75 26.82 -5.86 7.20
C GLU A 75 25.56 -6.70 7.47
N ASP A 76 24.44 -6.05 7.82
CA ASP A 76 23.15 -6.71 8.03
C ASP A 76 22.63 -7.37 6.74
N LEU A 77 22.81 -6.71 5.58
CA LEU A 77 22.43 -7.24 4.28
C LEU A 77 23.30 -8.45 3.88
N ASP A 78 24.61 -8.35 4.03
CA ASP A 78 25.55 -9.44 3.76
C ASP A 78 25.28 -10.66 4.65
N HIS A 79 24.90 -10.42 5.92
CA HIS A 79 24.45 -11.48 6.82
C HIS A 79 23.18 -12.16 6.32
N CYS A 80 22.17 -11.39 5.90
CA CYS A 80 20.93 -11.93 5.34
C CYS A 80 21.17 -12.75 4.07
N ILE A 81 22.03 -12.26 3.17
CA ILE A 81 22.42 -12.98 1.95
C ILE A 81 23.10 -14.30 2.31
N SER A 82 24.04 -14.29 3.26
CA SER A 82 24.74 -15.49 3.71
C SER A 82 23.78 -16.54 4.30
N LEU A 83 22.78 -16.10 5.07
CA LEU A 83 21.74 -16.99 5.61
C LEU A 83 20.86 -17.59 4.49
N LEU A 84 20.50 -16.78 3.49
CA LEU A 84 19.73 -17.24 2.33
C LEU A 84 20.53 -18.25 1.49
N ASP A 85 21.80 -17.99 1.23
CA ASP A 85 22.70 -18.89 0.52
C ASP A 85 22.83 -20.24 1.25
N ASN A 86 22.91 -20.22 2.57
CA ASN A 86 22.92 -21.44 3.38
C ASN A 86 21.59 -22.20 3.32
N ASP A 87 20.45 -21.51 3.38
CA ASP A 87 19.13 -22.13 3.23
C ASP A 87 18.93 -22.72 1.80
N ILE A 88 19.50 -22.08 0.77
CA ILE A 88 19.54 -22.59 -0.62
C ILE A 88 20.41 -23.84 -0.71
N LYS A 89 21.66 -23.80 -0.21
CA LYS A 89 22.58 -24.94 -0.21
C LYS A 89 22.02 -26.14 0.54
N THR A 90 21.31 -25.91 1.64
CA THR A 90 20.68 -26.96 2.45
C THR A 90 19.35 -27.49 1.87
N LYS A 91 18.96 -27.04 0.66
CA LYS A 91 17.72 -27.44 -0.05
C LYS A 91 16.45 -27.30 0.80
N LYS A 92 16.45 -26.38 1.77
CA LYS A 92 15.26 -26.10 2.60
C LYS A 92 14.11 -25.46 1.80
N PHE A 93 14.42 -24.87 0.65
CA PHE A 93 13.44 -24.43 -0.33
C PHE A 93 13.03 -25.62 -1.21
N THR A 94 12.16 -26.51 -0.70
CA THR A 94 11.50 -27.47 -1.59
C THR A 94 10.57 -26.69 -2.53
N THR A 95 10.90 -26.76 -3.82
CA THR A 95 10.21 -26.10 -4.94
C THR A 95 8.72 -26.41 -5.04
N GLU A 96 8.22 -27.38 -4.27
CA GLU A 96 6.82 -27.81 -4.29
C GLU A 96 5.85 -26.86 -3.56
N LYS A 97 6.30 -26.04 -2.60
CA LYS A 97 5.40 -25.18 -1.79
C LYS A 97 5.32 -23.71 -2.23
N CYS A 98 6.04 -23.31 -3.26
CA CYS A 98 6.00 -21.94 -3.79
C CYS A 98 5.90 -21.95 -5.31
N LYS A 99 4.80 -22.50 -5.86
CA LYS A 99 4.38 -22.09 -7.21
C LYS A 99 3.95 -20.63 -7.12
N LEU A 100 4.89 -19.74 -7.41
CA LEU A 100 4.66 -18.31 -7.56
C LEU A 100 3.75 -18.15 -8.79
N ARG A 101 2.44 -18.16 -8.58
CA ARG A 101 1.52 -17.63 -9.59
C ARG A 101 1.65 -16.11 -9.50
N VAL A 102 2.60 -15.56 -10.25
CA VAL A 102 2.54 -14.14 -10.63
C VAL A 102 1.24 -14.00 -11.38
N ILE A 103 0.19 -13.53 -10.72
CA ILE A 103 -1.00 -13.10 -11.43
C ILE A 103 -0.58 -11.79 -12.10
N ASP A 104 -0.30 -11.83 -13.40
CA ASP A 104 0.01 -10.62 -14.16
C ASP A 104 -1.28 -9.79 -14.25
N HIS A 105 -1.44 -8.86 -13.32
CA HIS A 105 -2.61 -7.99 -13.23
C HIS A 105 -2.70 -7.02 -14.41
N SER A 106 -1.61 -6.83 -15.17
CA SER A 106 -1.60 -5.98 -16.37
C SER A 106 -2.49 -6.52 -17.50
N ALA A 107 -2.74 -7.83 -17.55
CA ALA A 107 -3.43 -8.47 -18.66
C ALA A 107 -4.94 -8.72 -18.43
N LYS A 108 -5.43 -8.68 -17.18
CA LYS A 108 -6.79 -9.19 -16.86
C LYS A 108 -7.90 -8.14 -16.69
N TYR A 109 -7.59 -6.85 -16.64
CA TYR A 109 -8.63 -5.81 -16.55
C TYR A 109 -9.29 -5.45 -17.89
N ARG A 110 -8.88 -6.06 -19.01
CA ARG A 110 -9.49 -5.82 -20.34
C ARG A 110 -10.60 -6.78 -20.72
N ASP A 111 -10.76 -7.92 -20.05
CA ASP A 111 -11.72 -8.96 -20.43
C ASP A 111 -12.65 -9.36 -19.27
N ASN A 112 -13.44 -8.41 -18.77
CA ASN A 112 -14.67 -8.71 -18.02
C ASN A 112 -15.81 -9.21 -18.97
N SER A 113 -15.48 -9.60 -20.19
CA SER A 113 -16.45 -9.87 -21.26
C SER A 113 -17.33 -11.11 -20.96
N GLY A 114 -16.82 -12.12 -20.26
CA GLY A 114 -17.53 -13.40 -20.07
C GLY A 114 -18.13 -13.69 -18.70
N THR A 115 -17.54 -13.22 -17.60
CA THR A 115 -17.96 -13.65 -16.25
C THR A 115 -19.09 -12.78 -15.70
N ILE A 116 -20.15 -13.43 -15.22
CA ILE A 116 -21.25 -12.79 -14.49
C ILE A 116 -21.00 -13.00 -13.00
N PHE A 117 -21.01 -11.90 -12.22
CA PHE A 117 -20.85 -11.96 -10.77
C PHE A 117 -22.13 -12.48 -10.10
N ALA A 118 -21.96 -13.32 -9.08
CA ALA A 118 -23.07 -13.89 -8.32
C ALA A 118 -23.71 -12.84 -7.40
N CYS A 119 -25.00 -13.01 -7.10
CA CYS A 119 -25.67 -12.24 -6.07
C CYS A 119 -24.96 -12.45 -4.73
N GLY A 120 -24.69 -11.36 -4.00
CA GLY A 120 -23.97 -11.34 -2.74
C GLY A 120 -22.47 -11.06 -2.86
N SER A 121 -21.86 -11.15 -4.05
CA SER A 121 -20.43 -10.89 -4.27
C SER A 121 -20.08 -9.42 -4.03
N LEU A 122 -18.91 -9.15 -3.43
CA LEU A 122 -18.39 -7.80 -3.27
C LEU A 122 -17.59 -7.39 -4.51
N VAL A 123 -17.93 -6.20 -5.00
CA VAL A 123 -17.38 -5.61 -6.22
C VAL A 123 -17.01 -4.16 -5.96
N THR A 124 -16.19 -3.60 -6.86
CA THR A 124 -16.02 -2.15 -6.95
C THR A 124 -16.89 -1.63 -8.09
N ALA A 125 -17.66 -0.58 -7.81
CA ALA A 125 -18.64 -0.04 -8.74
C ALA A 125 -18.45 1.47 -8.93
N LYS A 126 -18.47 1.94 -10.18
CA LYS A 126 -18.41 3.37 -10.50
C LYS A 126 -19.82 3.97 -10.56
N ILE A 127 -20.18 4.80 -9.58
CA ILE A 127 -21.54 5.37 -9.46
C ILE A 127 -21.65 6.75 -10.12
N ALA A 128 -20.60 7.57 -10.07
CA ALA A 128 -20.64 8.92 -10.61
C ALA A 128 -19.93 9.03 -11.97
N ARG A 129 -20.61 9.67 -12.94
CA ARG A 129 -20.03 9.99 -14.26
C ARG A 129 -18.96 11.08 -14.18
N SER A 130 -19.12 12.08 -13.31
CA SER A 130 -18.27 13.28 -13.25
C SER A 130 -17.03 13.14 -12.36
N HIS A 131 -17.18 12.61 -11.14
CA HIS A 131 -16.10 12.57 -10.15
C HIS A 131 -15.39 11.21 -10.06
N GLU A 132 -15.69 10.28 -10.97
CA GLU A 132 -15.17 8.91 -10.95
C GLU A 132 -15.22 8.27 -9.55
N LEU A 133 -16.37 8.40 -8.89
CA LEU A 133 -16.59 7.80 -7.59
C LEU A 133 -16.72 6.28 -7.75
N TRP A 134 -15.72 5.56 -7.24
CA TRP A 134 -15.72 4.11 -7.13
C TRP A 134 -15.98 3.73 -5.68
N ILE A 135 -16.94 2.86 -5.42
CA ILE A 135 -17.28 2.40 -4.08
C ILE A 135 -17.19 0.87 -3.96
N LEU A 136 -17.14 0.38 -2.72
CA LEU A 136 -17.37 -1.00 -2.36
C LEU A 136 -18.87 -1.26 -2.38
N ALA A 137 -19.30 -2.20 -3.22
CA ALA A 137 -20.72 -2.52 -3.36
C ALA A 137 -20.93 -4.03 -3.36
N ARG A 138 -22.12 -4.46 -2.95
CA ARG A 138 -22.57 -5.85 -3.02
C ARG A 138 -23.49 -6.01 -4.23
N VAL A 139 -23.29 -7.04 -5.03
CA VAL A 139 -24.18 -7.34 -6.16
C VAL A 139 -25.50 -7.89 -5.63
N THR A 140 -26.62 -7.25 -5.95
CA THR A 140 -27.96 -7.76 -5.61
C THR A 140 -28.56 -8.50 -6.79
N ASN A 141 -28.41 -7.98 -8.01
CA ASN A 141 -29.01 -8.56 -9.20
C ASN A 141 -28.22 -8.24 -10.50
N PHE A 142 -28.44 -9.01 -11.55
CA PHE A 142 -27.89 -8.77 -12.88
C PHE A 142 -28.96 -8.88 -13.97
N TYR A 143 -29.08 -7.84 -14.80
CA TYR A 143 -29.99 -7.78 -15.93
C TYR A 143 -29.22 -8.04 -17.24
N PRO A 144 -29.27 -9.26 -17.79
CA PRO A 144 -28.43 -9.66 -18.93
C PRO A 144 -28.76 -8.91 -20.22
N VAL A 145 -30.03 -8.53 -20.42
CA VAL A 145 -30.51 -7.83 -21.62
C VAL A 145 -29.81 -6.47 -21.77
N ASN A 146 -29.71 -5.73 -20.66
CA ASN A 146 -29.15 -4.37 -20.65
C ASN A 146 -27.68 -4.35 -20.20
N GLN A 147 -27.13 -5.49 -19.77
CA GLN A 147 -25.83 -5.64 -19.13
C GLN A 147 -25.63 -4.66 -17.96
N VAL A 148 -26.65 -4.58 -17.09
CA VAL A 148 -26.67 -3.72 -15.91
C VAL A 148 -26.69 -4.58 -14.66
N TYR A 149 -25.82 -4.26 -13.70
CA TYR A 149 -25.90 -4.79 -12.34
C TYR A 149 -26.74 -3.84 -11.47
N GLU A 150 -27.55 -4.43 -10.62
CA GLU A 150 -28.04 -3.78 -9.41
C GLU A 150 -27.04 -4.07 -8.30
N VAL A 151 -26.53 -3.02 -7.66
CA VAL A 151 -25.55 -3.10 -6.60
C VAL A 151 -25.98 -2.25 -5.41
N GLU A 152 -25.68 -2.72 -4.21
CA GLU A 152 -25.96 -2.06 -2.93
C GLU A 152 -24.66 -1.53 -2.34
N ASP A 153 -24.66 -0.28 -1.89
CA ASP A 153 -23.51 0.32 -1.17
C ASP A 153 -23.29 -0.39 0.18
N VAL A 154 -22.04 -0.74 0.51
CA VAL A 154 -21.72 -1.44 1.77
C VAL A 154 -21.80 -0.51 2.98
N ASP A 155 -21.70 0.81 2.81
CA ASP A 155 -21.79 1.78 3.92
C ASP A 155 -23.23 2.12 4.35
N SER A 156 -24.26 1.47 3.81
CA SER A 156 -25.63 1.70 4.29
C SER A 156 -25.90 1.06 5.66
N ILE A 157 -26.28 1.89 6.64
CA ILE A 157 -26.50 1.50 8.04
C ILE A 157 -27.93 0.96 8.27
N GLU A 158 -28.02 -0.19 8.96
CA GLU A 158 -29.28 -0.80 9.45
C GLU A 158 -29.47 -0.53 10.96
N ASP A 159 -30.74 -0.47 11.41
CA ASP A 159 -31.11 -0.42 12.83
C ASP A 159 -31.22 -1.84 13.42
N ASP A 160 -31.30 -1.90 14.76
CA ASP A 160 -31.43 -3.15 15.52
C ASP A 160 -32.71 -3.96 15.18
N ASN A 161 -33.62 -3.42 14.37
CA ASN A 161 -34.84 -4.08 13.90
C ASN A 161 -34.75 -4.50 12.42
N GLY A 162 -33.58 -4.42 11.79
CA GLY A 162 -33.37 -4.72 10.36
C GLY A 162 -34.04 -3.71 9.42
N ARG A 163 -34.41 -2.53 9.93
CA ARG A 163 -34.93 -1.39 9.17
C ARG A 163 -33.83 -0.35 9.00
N LEU A 164 -33.95 0.48 7.97
CA LEU A 164 -32.88 1.40 7.58
C LEU A 164 -32.82 2.59 8.53
N ILE A 165 -31.65 2.88 9.12
CA ILE A 165 -31.46 4.13 9.86
C ILE A 165 -31.30 5.26 8.85
N LEU A 166 -32.31 6.11 8.77
CA LEU A 166 -32.15 7.45 8.22
C LEU A 166 -31.29 8.26 9.22
N THR A 167 -29.96 8.20 9.11
CA THR A 167 -29.12 9.11 9.90
C THR A 167 -29.17 10.49 9.25
N GLU A 168 -29.94 11.41 9.85
CA GLU A 168 -29.77 12.83 9.58
C GLU A 168 -28.37 13.24 10.03
N THR A 169 -27.42 13.31 9.09
CA THR A 169 -26.15 13.98 9.35
C THR A 169 -26.39 15.48 9.27
N PRO A 170 -25.98 16.29 10.26
CA PRO A 170 -26.29 17.74 10.31
C PRO A 170 -25.60 18.57 9.21
N LYS A 171 -25.00 17.94 8.19
CA LYS A 171 -24.31 18.58 7.06
C LYS A 171 -24.65 18.00 5.69
N SER A 172 -25.54 17.01 5.57
CA SER A 172 -25.98 16.53 4.26
C SER A 172 -27.51 16.46 4.18
N SER A 173 -28.08 17.09 3.16
CA SER A 173 -29.52 17.23 2.95
C SER A 173 -30.21 15.98 2.39
N HIS A 174 -29.59 14.81 2.53
CA HIS A 174 -30.10 13.58 1.96
C HIS A 174 -30.25 12.51 3.05
N ALA A 175 -31.50 12.06 3.21
CA ALA A 175 -31.87 10.91 4.02
C ALA A 175 -31.44 9.63 3.26
N GLU A 176 -30.44 8.91 3.74
CA GLU A 176 -29.79 7.83 2.98
C GLU A 176 -30.28 6.45 3.43
N ALA A 177 -31.48 6.09 2.98
CA ALA A 177 -31.87 4.67 2.88
C ALA A 177 -30.90 3.94 1.91
N ARG A 178 -30.63 2.65 2.15
CA ARG A 178 -29.86 1.72 1.28
C ARG A 178 -29.81 2.20 -0.17
N ARG A 179 -28.65 2.71 -0.59
CA ARG A 179 -28.48 3.25 -1.93
C ARG A 179 -28.25 2.11 -2.90
N HIS A 180 -29.32 1.66 -3.54
CA HIS A 180 -29.24 0.77 -4.67
C HIS A 180 -28.84 1.55 -5.92
N HIS A 181 -27.86 1.04 -6.65
CA HIS A 181 -27.35 1.65 -7.87
C HIS A 181 -27.45 0.68 -9.04
N PHE A 182 -27.89 1.21 -10.18
CA PHE A 182 -27.86 0.50 -11.45
C PHE A 182 -26.61 0.90 -12.22
N VAL A 183 -25.66 -0.04 -12.35
CA VAL A 183 -24.33 0.22 -12.90
C VAL A 183 -24.09 -0.68 -14.11
N GLN A 184 -23.61 -0.11 -15.22
CA GLN A 184 -23.26 -0.90 -16.39
C GLN A 184 -22.14 -1.90 -16.07
N LYS A 185 -22.19 -3.10 -16.64
CA LYS A 185 -21.21 -4.18 -16.43
C LYS A 185 -19.75 -3.73 -16.57
N VAL A 186 -19.46 -2.83 -17.51
CA VAL A 186 -18.10 -2.27 -17.75
C VAL A 186 -17.57 -1.47 -16.55
N PHE A 187 -18.45 -0.95 -15.71
CA PHE A 187 -18.14 -0.14 -14.54
C PHE A 187 -18.22 -0.92 -13.22
N VAL A 188 -18.26 -2.25 -13.30
CA VAL A 188 -18.23 -3.16 -12.16
C VAL A 188 -17.01 -4.05 -12.27
N VAL A 189 -16.16 -4.06 -11.25
CA VAL A 189 -14.91 -4.83 -11.21
C VAL A 189 -14.92 -5.75 -9.99
N PRO A 190 -14.58 -7.05 -10.14
CA PRO A 190 -14.60 -7.98 -9.02
C PRO A 190 -13.43 -7.69 -8.07
N LEU A 191 -13.67 -7.88 -6.78
CA LEU A 191 -12.60 -7.89 -5.78
C LEU A 191 -11.86 -9.22 -5.86
N VAL A 192 -10.65 -9.18 -6.38
CA VAL A 192 -9.80 -10.37 -6.53
C VAL A 192 -9.60 -11.08 -5.18
N ALA A 193 -9.58 -10.32 -4.08
CA ALA A 193 -9.45 -10.85 -2.72
C ALA A 193 -10.51 -11.92 -2.37
N GLU A 194 -11.75 -11.81 -2.85
CA GLU A 194 -12.79 -12.81 -2.58
C GLU A 194 -12.54 -14.15 -3.30
N THR A 195 -11.76 -14.13 -4.37
CA THR A 195 -11.51 -15.32 -5.21
C THR A 195 -10.19 -16.02 -4.90
N LEU A 196 -9.33 -15.43 -4.06
CA LEU A 196 -8.04 -16.00 -3.69
C LEU A 196 -8.24 -17.21 -2.78
N LYS A 197 -7.61 -18.34 -3.14
CA LYS A 197 -7.56 -19.50 -2.26
C LYS A 197 -6.53 -19.28 -1.14
N GLY A 198 -6.66 -20.04 -0.05
CA GLY A 198 -5.69 -20.02 1.04
C GLY A 198 -4.25 -20.23 0.55
N GLY A 199 -3.38 -19.25 0.80
CA GLY A 199 -1.98 -19.26 0.36
C GLY A 199 -1.73 -18.66 -1.02
N GLU A 200 -2.76 -18.16 -1.72
CA GLU A 200 -2.63 -17.29 -2.87
C GLU A 200 -2.55 -15.82 -2.42
N TRP A 201 -1.78 -15.01 -3.16
CA TRP A 201 -1.54 -13.61 -2.82
C TRP A 201 -1.50 -12.79 -4.09
N ILE A 202 -2.04 -11.58 -4.02
CA ILE A 202 -1.91 -10.59 -5.09
C ILE A 202 -0.56 -9.90 -4.94
N MET A 203 0.22 -9.90 -6.03
CA MET A 203 1.51 -9.23 -6.08
C MET A 203 1.46 -8.15 -7.15
N TYR A 204 1.48 -6.89 -6.70
CA TYR A 204 1.61 -5.74 -7.57
C TYR A 204 3.08 -5.38 -7.79
N LYS A 205 3.41 -4.90 -8.99
CA LYS A 205 4.74 -4.40 -9.33
C LYS A 205 4.98 -3.04 -8.66
N LEU A 206 6.24 -2.72 -8.41
CA LEU A 206 6.62 -1.38 -7.95
C LEU A 206 6.16 -0.34 -8.98
N ASN A 207 5.58 0.76 -8.51
CA ASN A 207 4.99 1.84 -9.31
C ASN A 207 3.80 1.45 -10.19
N GLU A 208 3.20 0.27 -9.97
CA GLU A 208 1.98 -0.13 -10.67
C GLU A 208 0.82 0.80 -10.26
N ARG A 209 0.05 1.27 -11.26
CA ARG A 209 -1.15 2.10 -11.03
C ARG A 209 -2.33 1.19 -10.69
N VAL A 210 -2.96 1.45 -9.55
CA VAL A 210 -4.05 0.64 -9.01
C VAL A 210 -5.20 1.53 -8.55
N MET A 211 -6.37 0.92 -8.36
CA MET A 211 -7.44 1.49 -7.54
C MET A 211 -7.36 0.86 -6.16
N ALA A 212 -7.23 1.67 -5.12
CA ALA A 212 -7.11 1.21 -3.74
C ALA A 212 -8.22 1.82 -2.87
N MET A 213 -8.76 1.02 -1.96
CA MET A 213 -9.70 1.49 -0.96
C MET A 213 -8.98 2.44 0.00
N TYR A 214 -9.53 3.61 0.28
CA TYR A 214 -8.93 4.54 1.23
C TYR A 214 -9.20 4.06 2.66
N PRO A 215 -8.22 4.16 3.58
CA PRO A 215 -8.38 3.67 4.95
C PRO A 215 -9.65 4.22 5.62
N SER A 216 -10.38 3.33 6.30
CA SER A 216 -11.63 3.65 7.03
C SER A 216 -12.75 4.21 6.14
N THR A 217 -12.78 3.85 4.86
CA THR A 217 -13.86 4.21 3.93
C THR A 217 -14.21 3.01 3.04
N THR A 218 -15.35 3.04 2.38
CA THR A 218 -15.69 2.12 1.29
C THR A 218 -15.35 2.66 -0.11
N SER A 219 -14.67 3.80 -0.20
CA SER A 219 -14.38 4.44 -1.48
C SER A 219 -13.00 4.06 -2.01
N PHE A 220 -12.91 3.87 -3.33
CA PHE A 220 -11.69 3.54 -4.05
C PHE A 220 -11.13 4.76 -4.80
N TYR A 221 -9.82 4.95 -4.72
CA TYR A 221 -9.09 6.04 -5.36
C TYR A 221 -7.90 5.51 -6.15
N ARG A 222 -7.46 6.30 -7.12
CA ARG A 222 -6.24 6.00 -7.87
C ARG A 222 -5.03 6.10 -6.96
N ALA A 223 -4.18 5.09 -7.00
CA ALA A 223 -2.94 5.03 -6.23
C ALA A 223 -1.80 4.41 -7.06
N THR A 224 -0.58 4.53 -6.55
CA THR A 224 0.62 3.90 -7.09
C THR A 224 1.25 3.02 -6.02
N VAL A 225 1.60 1.79 -6.38
CA VAL A 225 2.21 0.84 -5.44
C VAL A 225 3.63 1.26 -5.10
N GLN A 226 3.85 1.70 -3.85
CA GLN A 226 5.16 2.09 -3.35
C GLN A 226 5.92 0.93 -2.72
N ILE A 227 5.21 0.02 -2.06
CA ILE A 227 5.78 -1.15 -1.41
C ILE A 227 4.93 -2.36 -1.82
N PRO A 228 5.46 -3.29 -2.63
CA PRO A 228 4.77 -4.53 -2.95
C PRO A 228 4.44 -5.31 -1.69
N ASN A 229 3.25 -5.93 -1.64
CA ASN A 229 2.77 -6.61 -0.44
C ASN A 229 3.77 -7.70 0.01
N PRO A 230 4.29 -7.65 1.25
CA PRO A 230 5.16 -8.70 1.76
C PRO A 230 4.37 -10.02 1.82
N LYS A 231 5.03 -11.14 1.50
CA LYS A 231 4.43 -12.51 1.42
C LYS A 231 3.76 -13.03 2.72
N VAL A 232 3.59 -12.20 3.74
CA VAL A 232 3.19 -12.56 5.10
C VAL A 232 1.92 -11.85 5.56
N SER A 233 1.40 -10.88 4.80
CA SER A 233 0.18 -10.14 5.14
C SER A 233 -1.06 -11.02 4.95
N LYS A 234 -1.46 -11.80 5.96
CA LYS A 234 -2.69 -12.59 5.95
C LYS A 234 -3.85 -11.73 5.42
N CYS A 235 -4.59 -12.23 4.41
CA CYS A 235 -5.91 -11.69 4.09
C CYS A 235 -6.79 -11.90 5.32
N LEU A 236 -7.08 -10.83 6.07
CA LEU A 236 -7.97 -10.82 7.22
C LEU A 236 -9.41 -10.60 6.76
N LEU A 237 -9.88 -11.42 5.84
CA LEU A 237 -11.30 -11.51 5.48
C LEU A 237 -11.77 -12.90 5.92
N ASP A 238 -11.83 -13.08 7.23
CA ASP A 238 -12.62 -14.13 7.90
C ASP A 238 -13.72 -13.43 8.70
#